data_AF-A0A8I1SIA8-F1
#
_entry.id   AF-A0A8I1SIA8-F1
#
_cell.length_a   1.000
_cell.length_b   1.000
_cell.length_c   1.000
_cell.angle_alpha   90.00
_cell.angle_beta   90.00
_cell.angle_gamma   90.00
#
_symmetry.space_group_name_H-M   'P 1'
#
loop_
_entity.id
_entity.type
_entity.pdbx_description
1 polymer ?
#
loop_
_entity_poly.entity_id
_entity_poly.type
_entity_poly.pdbx_seq_one_letter_code
_entity_poly.pdbx_strand_id
1 'polypeptide(L)'
;MIRIGSFGRYRGTIDMDGQCVLGDGSQILGQISVQSVELAAGGSFKHPIADERGAVLKGFGKATGIRLETGKVIAGSGDFCISAQKPQSFYHPEAR
;
A
#
# COMPACT_ATOMS: atom_id res chain seq x y z
N MET A 1 1.02 -15.32 -9.32
CA MET A 1 1.87 -15.62 -8.14
C MET A 1 1.73 -14.46 -7.18
N ILE A 2 1.50 -14.75 -5.90
CA ILE A 2 1.43 -13.74 -4.84
C ILE A 2 2.75 -13.80 -4.05
N ARG A 3 3.42 -12.66 -3.89
CA ARG A 3 4.65 -12.52 -3.09
C ARG A 3 4.42 -11.45 -2.04
N ILE A 4 4.77 -11.77 -0.80
CA ILE A 4 4.66 -10.86 0.35
C ILE A 4 6.03 -10.80 1.03
N GLY A 5 6.57 -9.60 1.15
CA GLY A 5 7.81 -9.30 1.82
C GLY A 5 7.68 -9.30 3.35
N SER A 6 8.76 -8.89 4.01
CA SER A 6 8.85 -8.81 5.47
C SER A 6 8.32 -7.48 6.00
N PHE A 7 8.00 -7.43 7.30
CA PHE A 7 7.64 -6.20 8.02
C PHE A 7 6.42 -5.43 7.50
N GLY A 8 5.61 -6.05 6.63
CA GLY A 8 4.37 -5.47 6.12
C GLY A 8 3.29 -5.35 7.20
N ARG A 9 2.29 -4.51 6.93
CA ARG A 9 1.13 -4.33 7.82
C ARG A 9 -0.17 -4.53 7.03
N TYR A 10 -0.79 -5.68 7.24
CA TYR A 10 -2.02 -6.10 6.56
C TYR A 10 -3.12 -6.24 7.60
N ARG A 11 -4.09 -5.32 7.61
CA ARG A 11 -5.15 -5.29 8.63
C ARG A 11 -6.51 -5.04 7.98
N GLY A 12 -7.43 -5.99 8.16
CA GLY A 12 -8.77 -5.96 7.61
C GLY A 12 -9.07 -7.22 6.80
N THR A 13 -10.13 -7.18 6.00
CA THR A 13 -10.47 -8.26 5.06
C THR A 13 -9.75 -8.00 3.73
N ILE A 14 -8.79 -8.85 3.39
CA ILE A 14 -7.94 -8.65 2.22
C ILE A 14 -8.03 -9.87 1.33
N ASP A 15 -8.61 -9.70 0.15
CA ASP A 15 -8.66 -10.72 -0.89
C ASP A 15 -7.59 -10.41 -1.94
N MET A 16 -6.80 -11.40 -2.34
CA MET A 16 -5.70 -11.21 -3.29
C MET A 16 -5.82 -12.19 -4.44
N ASP A 17 -5.80 -11.67 -5.67
CA ASP A 17 -5.88 -12.46 -6.89
C ASP A 17 -4.84 -12.02 -7.95
N GLY A 18 -4.52 -12.92 -8.88
CA GLY A 18 -3.60 -12.66 -9.98
C GLY A 18 -2.11 -12.57 -9.57
N GLN A 19 -1.40 -11.57 -10.10
CA GLN A 19 0.03 -11.35 -9.81
C GLN A 19 0.23 -10.19 -8.84
N CYS A 20 0.32 -10.51 -7.54
CA CYS A 20 0.52 -9.50 -6.51
C CYS A 20 1.94 -9.54 -5.95
N VAL A 21 2.56 -8.38 -5.79
CA VAL A 21 3.87 -8.22 -5.13
C VAL A 21 3.73 -7.16 -4.05
N LEU A 22 3.77 -7.57 -2.80
CA LEU A 22 3.76 -6.68 -1.64
C LEU A 22 5.18 -6.62 -1.09
N GLY A 23 5.92 -5.56 -1.38
CA GLY A 23 7.32 -5.40 -0.96
C GLY A 23 7.46 -5.26 0.56
N ASP A 24 8.71 -5.32 1.05
CA ASP A 24 9.00 -5.14 2.47
C ASP A 24 8.40 -3.83 3.00
N GLY A 25 7.82 -3.87 4.20
CA GLY A 25 7.22 -2.70 4.84
C GLY A 25 5.93 -2.18 4.20
N SER A 26 5.46 -2.75 3.08
CA SER A 26 4.20 -2.33 2.43
C SER A 26 2.97 -2.65 3.28
N GLN A 27 1.86 -1.97 2.99
CA GLN A 27 0.68 -2.01 3.85
C GLN A 27 -0.63 -2.06 3.04
N ILE A 28 -1.58 -2.85 3.54
CA ILE A 28 -2.98 -2.84 3.10
C ILE A 28 -3.85 -2.71 4.36
N LEU A 29 -4.62 -1.63 4.45
CA LEU A 29 -5.35 -1.25 5.65
C LEU A 29 -6.84 -1.06 5.34
N GLY A 30 -7.66 -2.06 5.64
CA GLY A 30 -9.12 -2.05 5.49
C GLY A 30 -9.64 -3.24 4.69
N GLN A 31 -10.88 -3.13 4.20
CA GLN A 31 -11.53 -4.17 3.39
C GLN A 31 -11.21 -3.97 1.91
N ILE A 32 -10.14 -4.58 1.42
CA ILE A 32 -9.61 -4.29 0.07
C ILE A 32 -9.36 -5.58 -0.69
N SER A 33 -10.00 -5.74 -1.84
CA SER A 33 -9.66 -6.77 -2.82
C SER A 33 -8.59 -6.23 -3.77
N VAL A 34 -7.44 -6.90 -3.88
CA VAL A 34 -6.36 -6.54 -4.80
C VAL A 34 -6.22 -7.58 -5.91
N GLN A 35 -6.12 -7.12 -7.15
CA GLN A 35 -5.93 -7.96 -8.33
C GLN A 35 -4.77 -7.44 -9.17
N SER A 36 -3.71 -8.24 -9.32
CA SER A 36 -2.52 -7.86 -10.08
C SER A 36 -1.90 -6.52 -9.64
N VAL A 37 -1.62 -6.39 -8.33
CA VAL A 37 -1.13 -5.15 -7.70
C VAL A 37 0.33 -5.29 -7.25
N GLU A 38 1.14 -4.25 -7.45
CA GLU A 38 2.51 -4.15 -6.94
C GLU A 38 2.62 -2.98 -5.96
N LEU A 39 2.95 -3.27 -4.70
CA LEU A 39 3.27 -2.28 -3.68
C LEU A 39 4.78 -2.32 -3.44
N ALA A 40 5.46 -1.21 -3.74
CA ALA A 40 6.91 -1.13 -3.60
C ALA A 40 7.37 -1.29 -2.14
N ALA A 41 8.58 -1.86 -2.01
CA ALA A 41 9.23 -2.05 -0.73
C ALA A 41 9.73 -0.73 -0.12
N GLY A 42 9.96 -0.73 1.19
CA GLY A 42 10.58 0.36 1.92
C GLY A 42 10.70 0.01 3.41
N GLY A 43 10.90 1.03 4.23
CA GLY A 43 10.84 0.87 5.68
C GLY A 43 9.47 0.40 6.16
N SER A 44 9.43 -0.29 7.30
CA SER A 44 8.15 -0.63 7.96
C SER A 44 7.35 0.62 8.34
N PHE A 45 6.10 0.47 8.77
CA PHE A 45 5.30 1.59 9.29
C PHE A 45 5.92 2.36 10.48
N LYS A 46 6.97 1.80 11.11
CA LYS A 46 7.74 2.43 12.19
C LYS A 46 8.95 3.23 11.68
N HIS A 47 9.25 3.20 10.39
CA HIS A 47 10.37 3.94 9.83
C HIS A 47 10.20 5.44 10.12
N PRO A 48 11.25 6.14 10.59
CA PRO A 48 11.13 7.54 11.03
C PRO A 48 10.73 8.48 9.89
N ILE A 49 11.25 8.24 8.68
CA ILE A 49 10.90 9.01 7.48
C ILE A 49 9.75 8.32 6.76
N ALA A 50 8.61 9.02 6.63
CA ALA A 50 7.37 8.47 6.12
C ALA A 50 7.43 8.15 4.62
N ASP A 51 8.11 8.99 3.84
CA ASP A 51 8.25 8.82 2.40
C ASP A 51 9.30 7.74 2.02
N GLU A 52 10.00 7.17 3.00
CA GLU A 52 10.87 5.99 2.84
C GLU A 52 10.18 4.68 3.23
N ARG A 53 8.95 4.73 3.75
CA ARG A 53 8.18 3.53 4.11
C ARG A 53 7.68 2.79 2.87
N GLY A 54 7.38 1.51 3.01
CA GLY A 54 6.73 0.74 1.94
C GLY A 54 5.37 1.34 1.53
N ALA A 55 4.94 1.06 0.29
CA ALA A 55 3.72 1.61 -0.29
C ALA A 55 2.45 1.17 0.47
N VAL A 56 1.41 2.02 0.47
CA VAL A 56 0.19 1.82 1.29
C VAL A 56 -1.09 1.93 0.47
N LEU A 57 -1.95 0.91 0.57
CA LEU A 57 -3.37 1.03 0.26
C LEU A 57 -4.17 1.13 1.56
N LYS A 58 -5.09 2.07 1.67
CA LYS A 58 -6.01 2.15 2.83
C LYS A 58 -7.43 2.54 2.42
N GLY A 59 -8.42 2.04 3.14
CA GLY A 59 -9.83 2.30 2.89
C GLY A 59 -10.62 1.02 2.57
N PHE A 60 -11.52 1.07 1.60
CA PHE A 60 -12.36 -0.09 1.24
C PHE A 60 -12.65 -0.16 -0.27
N GLY A 61 -12.71 -1.37 -0.84
CA GLY A 61 -13.08 -1.59 -2.24
C GLY A 61 -12.04 -2.39 -3.04
N LYS A 62 -11.83 -2.06 -4.32
CA LYS A 62 -11.02 -2.87 -5.25
C LYS A 62 -9.84 -2.09 -5.84
N ALA A 63 -8.67 -2.70 -5.83
CA ALA A 63 -7.48 -2.20 -6.53
C ALA A 63 -7.07 -3.20 -7.62
N THR A 64 -7.02 -2.76 -8.88
CA THR A 64 -6.69 -3.62 -10.03
C THR A 64 -5.57 -3.01 -10.84
N GLY A 65 -4.50 -3.77 -11.12
CA GLY A 65 -3.41 -3.32 -12.00
C GLY A 65 -2.60 -2.13 -11.48
N ILE A 66 -2.66 -1.85 -10.17
CA ILE A 66 -1.97 -0.71 -9.57
C ILE A 66 -0.52 -1.08 -9.26
N ARG A 67 0.40 -0.21 -9.68
CA ARG A 67 1.79 -0.19 -9.21
C ARG A 67 2.01 1.07 -8.38
N LEU A 68 2.30 0.92 -7.10
CA LEU A 68 2.44 2.03 -6.16
C LEU A 68 3.87 2.08 -5.60
N GLU A 69 4.51 3.23 -5.74
CA GLU A 69 5.92 3.43 -5.37
C GLU A 69 6.14 3.59 -3.86
N THR A 70 7.40 3.46 -3.43
CA THR A 70 7.84 3.65 -2.05
C THR A 70 7.39 5.02 -1.55
N GLY A 71 6.95 5.09 -0.30
CA GLY A 71 6.47 6.31 0.32
C GLY A 71 5.11 6.78 -0.19
N LYS A 72 4.44 6.08 -1.10
CA LYS A 72 3.14 6.50 -1.63
C LYS A 72 1.98 5.81 -0.92
N VAL A 73 0.86 6.52 -0.85
CA VAL A 73 -0.42 6.06 -0.29
C VAL A 73 -1.53 6.30 -1.29
N ILE A 74 -2.42 5.33 -1.46
CA ILE A 74 -3.77 5.58 -2.00
C ILE A 74 -4.76 5.32 -0.86
N ALA A 75 -5.47 6.38 -0.46
CA ALA A 75 -6.61 6.29 0.44
C ALA A 75 -7.90 6.33 -0.40
N GLY A 76 -8.55 5.18 -0.58
CA GLY A 76 -9.64 5.01 -1.55
C GLY A 76 -10.92 4.42 -0.95
N SER A 77 -12.03 4.66 -1.64
CA SER A 77 -13.33 4.02 -1.41
C SER A 77 -13.92 3.58 -2.75
N GLY A 78 -14.32 2.32 -2.89
CA GLY A 78 -14.75 1.76 -4.16
C GLY A 78 -13.56 1.38 -5.04
N ASP A 79 -13.50 1.86 -6.27
CA ASP A 79 -12.37 1.57 -7.16
C ASP A 79 -11.17 2.48 -6.87
N PHE A 80 -10.04 1.87 -6.55
CA PHE A 80 -8.78 2.57 -6.33
C PHE A 80 -8.23 3.05 -7.66
N CYS A 81 -7.66 4.27 -7.66
CA CYS A 81 -7.06 4.86 -8.85
C CYS A 81 -5.67 5.41 -8.52
N ILE A 82 -4.70 5.15 -9.40
CA ILE A 82 -3.31 5.61 -9.22
C ILE A 82 -3.19 7.14 -9.16
N SER A 83 -4.10 7.88 -9.81
CA SER A 83 -4.11 9.35 -9.77
C SER A 83 -4.44 9.91 -8.39
N ALA A 84 -5.04 9.12 -7.50
CA ALA A 84 -5.35 9.51 -6.12
C ALA A 84 -4.15 9.36 -5.17
N GLN A 85 -2.96 8.94 -5.67
CA GLN A 85 -1.79 8.76 -4.82
C GLN A 85 -1.35 10.06 -4.12
N LYS A 86 -0.81 9.92 -2.92
CA LYS A 86 -0.17 10.98 -2.13
C LYS A 86 1.14 10.45 -1.53
N PRO A 87 2.14 11.32 -1.26
CA PRO A 87 3.25 10.94 -0.39
C PRO A 87 2.71 10.61 1.02
N GLN A 88 3.38 9.72 1.75
CA GLN A 88 3.02 9.38 3.13
C GLN A 88 3.15 10.59 4.05
N SER A 89 4.09 11.49 3.78
CA SER A 89 4.23 12.77 4.48
C SER A 89 3.02 13.71 4.33
N PHE A 90 2.10 13.45 3.40
CA PHE A 90 0.79 14.13 3.38
C PHE A 90 -0.05 13.77 4.61
N TYR A 91 0.05 12.53 5.10
CA TYR A 91 -0.66 12.03 6.27
C TYR A 91 0.18 12.04 7.55
N HIS A 92 1.51 12.20 7.42
CA HIS A 92 2.49 12.24 8.50
C HIS A 92 3.45 13.44 8.32
N PRO A 93 2.94 14.68 8.39
CA PRO A 93 3.75 15.88 8.11
C PRO A 93 4.97 16.03 9.04
N GLU A 94 4.92 15.46 10.23
CA GLU A 94 5.98 15.44 11.23
C GLU A 94 7.11 14.43 10.96
N ALA A 95 6.91 13.52 10.00
CA ALA A 95 7.81 12.41 9.70
C ALA A 95 8.34 12.52 8.25
N ARG A 96 8.90 13.68 7.90
CA ARG A 96 9.53 13.93 6.59
C ARG A 96 11.01 13.61 6.57
#